data_AF-A0A1Q8CNU6-F1
#
_entry.id   AF-A0A1Q8CNU6-F1
#
_cell.length_a   1.000
_cell.length_b   1.000
_cell.length_c   1.000
_cell.angle_alpha   90.00
_cell.angle_beta   90.00
_cell.angle_gamma   90.00
#
_symmetry.space_group_name_H-M   'P 1'
#
loop_
_entity.id
_entity.type
_entity.pdbx_description
1 polymer ?
#
loop_
_entity_poly.entity_id
_entity_poly.type
_entity_poly.pdbx_seq_one_letter_code
_entity_poly.pdbx_strand_id
1 'polypeptide(L)'
;MTILDELDRRLAPIGWARAEPWDDDEYVTYARRPNDEISFELGLDVEPREWGLRLNPVVAVRHVEVARLSGLFLGLPAGACMTAATLADLVARAAPSRWDMSFADGVRGEEAAGQQVVADLVAQGEPFLASMPTLADMIARISTDSRRSQVDDGNLAIAYMLSGDDDGARQALGAMEAKAVERPLLARGQFDVFLRGFRDYFNLG
;
A
#
# COMPACT_ATOMS: atom_id res chain seq x y z
N MET A 1 -2.31 22.34 17.52
CA MET A 1 -2.92 21.29 16.72
C MET A 1 -1.97 21.08 15.56
N THR A 2 -1.67 19.84 15.21
CA THR A 2 -0.83 19.50 14.06
C THR A 2 -1.71 18.95 12.93
N ILE A 3 -1.18 18.86 11.72
CA ILE A 3 -1.86 18.15 10.62
C ILE A 3 -2.24 16.70 11.00
N LEU A 4 -1.43 16.04 11.82
CA LEU A 4 -1.68 14.69 12.30
C LEU A 4 -2.85 14.64 13.31
N ASP A 5 -2.94 15.61 14.22
CA ASP A 5 -4.08 15.73 15.14
C ASP A 5 -5.39 15.96 14.36
N GLU A 6 -5.33 16.75 13.28
CA GLU A 6 -6.49 17.04 12.45
C GLU A 6 -6.95 15.81 11.67
N LEU A 7 -6.01 15.03 11.14
CA LEU A 7 -6.30 13.77 10.48
C LEU A 7 -6.89 12.75 11.45
N ASP A 8 -6.31 12.57 12.65
CA ASP A 8 -6.86 11.70 13.70
C ASP A 8 -8.33 12.05 13.99
N ARG A 9 -8.61 13.35 14.19
CA ARG A 9 -9.95 13.86 14.50
C ARG A 9 -10.96 13.58 13.40
N ARG A 10 -10.55 13.61 12.13
CA ARG A 10 -11.44 13.43 10.97
C ARG A 10 -11.57 11.98 10.51
N LEU A 11 -10.52 11.18 10.68
CA LEU A 11 -10.46 9.79 10.27
C LEU A 11 -11.11 8.86 11.30
N ALA A 12 -10.99 9.15 12.59
CA ALA A 12 -11.57 8.32 13.64
C ALA A 12 -13.11 8.12 13.50
N PRO A 13 -13.92 9.15 13.21
CA PRO A 13 -15.37 8.99 13.03
C PRO A 13 -15.77 8.08 11.86
N ILE A 14 -14.90 7.88 10.87
CA ILE A 14 -15.15 7.02 9.70
C ILE A 14 -14.39 5.67 9.79
N GLY A 15 -13.93 5.32 10.99
CA GLY A 15 -13.38 4.01 11.33
C GLY A 15 -11.91 3.81 10.99
N TRP A 16 -11.18 4.88 10.66
CA TRP A 16 -9.75 4.84 10.40
C TRP A 16 -8.97 5.20 11.66
N ALA A 17 -7.95 4.41 12.01
CA ALA A 17 -7.12 4.63 13.19
C ALA A 17 -5.65 4.60 12.82
N ARG A 18 -4.81 5.36 13.54
CA ARG A 18 -3.36 5.33 13.33
C ARG A 18 -2.83 3.91 13.58
N ALA A 19 -2.09 3.39 12.61
CA ALA A 19 -1.37 2.13 12.73
C ALA A 19 0.00 2.37 13.38
N GLU A 20 0.60 1.33 13.98
CA GLU A 20 1.96 1.44 14.50
C GLU A 20 2.89 1.92 13.38
N PRO A 21 3.75 2.92 13.66
CA PRO A 21 4.66 3.44 12.65
C PRO A 21 5.58 2.32 12.19
N TRP A 22 5.86 2.29 10.89
CA TRP A 22 7.12 1.71 10.42
C TRP A 22 8.25 2.55 11.07
N ASP A 23 9.46 2.04 11.25
CA ASP A 23 10.60 2.74 11.92
C ASP A 23 11.05 4.08 11.24
N ASP A 24 10.18 4.71 10.46
CA ASP A 24 10.33 5.96 9.73
C ASP A 24 9.31 6.99 10.24
N ASP A 25 9.81 8.00 10.96
CA ASP A 25 9.01 9.09 11.52
C ASP A 25 8.36 9.98 10.43
N GLU A 26 8.77 9.85 9.16
CA GLU A 26 8.28 10.62 8.02
C GLU A 26 7.08 9.98 7.32
N TYR A 27 6.77 8.70 7.62
CA TYR A 27 5.66 7.96 7.02
C TYR A 27 4.58 7.56 8.03
N VAL A 28 3.45 8.26 7.99
CA VAL A 28 2.32 7.98 8.90
C VAL A 28 1.30 7.09 8.21
N THR A 29 0.92 5.99 8.87
CA THR A 29 -0.10 5.06 8.35
C THR A 29 -1.35 5.09 9.21
N TYR A 30 -2.51 5.09 8.56
CA TYR A 30 -3.82 4.82 9.15
C TYR A 30 -4.36 3.53 8.57
N ALA A 31 -5.01 2.72 9.40
CA ALA A 31 -5.61 1.46 8.97
C ALA A 31 -7.09 1.39 9.34
N ARG A 32 -7.85 0.69 8.50
CA ARG A 32 -9.22 0.26 8.75
C ARG A 32 -9.36 -1.19 8.31
N ARG A 33 -9.85 -2.06 9.18
CA ARG A 33 -10.08 -3.48 8.86
C ARG A 33 -11.55 -3.71 8.52
N PRO A 34 -11.92 -3.86 7.24
CA PRO A 34 -13.28 -4.25 6.87
C PRO A 34 -13.65 -5.67 7.34
N ASN A 35 -12.67 -6.57 7.46
CA ASN A 35 -12.82 -7.93 7.97
C ASN A 35 -11.47 -8.50 8.46
N ASP A 36 -11.45 -9.77 8.88
CA ASP A 36 -10.24 -10.42 9.44
C ASP A 36 -9.17 -10.77 8.40
N GLU A 37 -9.53 -10.81 7.11
CA GLU A 37 -8.63 -11.16 6.01
C GLU A 37 -8.03 -9.94 5.31
N ILE A 38 -8.67 -8.78 5.43
CA ILE A 38 -8.36 -7.58 4.66
C ILE A 38 -8.18 -6.38 5.58
N SER A 39 -7.08 -5.66 5.36
CA SER A 39 -6.82 -4.35 5.95
C SER A 39 -6.72 -3.32 4.84
N PHE A 40 -7.41 -2.20 5.01
CA PHE A 40 -7.20 -1.00 4.21
C PHE A 40 -6.22 -0.09 4.93
N GLU A 41 -5.34 0.54 4.17
CA GLU A 41 -4.31 1.42 4.68
C GLU A 41 -4.35 2.76 3.93
N LEU A 42 -4.12 3.84 4.66
CA LEU A 42 -3.84 5.18 4.15
C LEU A 42 -2.46 5.55 4.68
N GLY A 43 -1.47 5.55 3.81
CA GLY A 43 -0.15 6.06 4.08
C GLY A 43 -0.04 7.53 3.70
N LEU A 44 0.72 8.28 4.49
CA LEU A 44 1.03 9.68 4.28
C LEU A 44 2.53 9.84 4.39
N ASP A 45 3.16 10.10 3.25
CA ASP A 45 4.51 10.65 3.21
C ASP A 45 4.38 12.17 3.42
N VAL A 46 5.01 12.65 4.50
CA VAL A 46 4.95 14.04 4.95
C VAL A 46 6.28 14.72 4.64
N GLU A 47 6.35 15.36 3.48
CA GLU A 47 7.57 16.02 3.01
C GLU A 47 7.65 17.46 3.52
N PRO A 48 8.69 17.83 4.29
CA PRO A 48 8.92 19.22 4.66
C PRO A 48 9.26 20.09 3.44
N ARG A 49 8.72 21.31 3.40
CA ARG A 49 9.02 22.35 2.41
C ARG A 49 9.48 23.61 3.14
N GLU A 50 10.24 24.48 2.47
CA GLU A 50 10.73 25.74 3.06
C GLU A 50 9.62 26.62 3.66
N TRP A 51 8.42 26.55 3.09
CA TRP A 51 7.27 27.37 3.46
C TRP A 51 6.10 26.56 4.02
N GLY A 52 6.24 25.24 4.22
CA GLY A 52 5.09 24.39 4.46
C GLY A 52 5.37 22.89 4.54
N LEU A 53 4.32 22.10 4.35
CA LEU A 53 4.40 20.65 4.19
C LEU A 53 3.73 20.24 2.89
N ARG A 54 4.23 19.19 2.26
CA ARG A 54 3.52 18.46 1.21
C ARG A 54 3.09 17.11 1.76
N LEU A 55 1.82 16.78 1.57
CA LEU A 55 1.32 15.45 1.87
C LEU A 55 1.21 14.65 0.57
N ASN A 56 1.74 13.44 0.57
CA ASN A 56 1.56 12.49 -0.53
C ASN A 56 0.74 11.28 -0.03
N PRO A 57 -0.60 11.37 -0.08
CA PRO A 57 -1.49 10.31 0.39
C PRO A 57 -1.55 9.13 -0.57
N VAL A 58 -1.39 7.92 -0.03
CA VAL A 58 -1.46 6.64 -0.72
C VAL A 58 -2.47 5.75 -0.03
N VAL A 59 -3.38 5.15 -0.79
CA VAL A 59 -4.30 4.14 -0.28
C VAL A 59 -3.86 2.76 -0.73
N ALA A 60 -3.93 1.77 0.16
CA ALA A 60 -3.49 0.42 -0.10
C ALA A 60 -4.45 -0.62 0.46
N VAL A 61 -4.51 -1.78 -0.20
CA VAL A 61 -5.21 -2.97 0.26
C VAL A 61 -4.19 -4.03 0.63
N ARG A 62 -4.37 -4.61 1.81
CA ARG A 62 -3.55 -5.68 2.35
C ARG A 62 -4.42 -6.91 2.59
N HIS A 63 -4.05 -8.04 2.00
CA HIS A 63 -4.55 -9.35 2.42
C HIS A 63 -3.64 -9.88 3.54
N VAL A 64 -4.21 -10.15 4.72
CA VAL A 64 -3.46 -10.44 5.95
C VAL A 64 -2.50 -11.61 5.77
N GLU A 65 -2.98 -12.73 5.20
CA GLU A 65 -2.15 -13.92 5.03
C GLU A 65 -1.09 -13.75 3.93
N VAL A 66 -1.40 -13.02 2.85
CA VAL A 66 -0.41 -12.77 1.79
C VAL A 66 0.70 -11.89 2.34
N ALA A 67 0.35 -10.83 3.07
CA ALA A 67 1.32 -9.95 3.68
C ALA A 67 2.17 -10.67 4.73
N ARG A 68 1.58 -11.57 5.54
CA ARG A 68 2.33 -12.41 6.49
C ARG A 68 3.37 -13.27 5.78
N LEU A 69 2.96 -13.96 4.71
CA LEU A 69 3.87 -14.81 3.92
C LEU A 69 4.92 -13.99 3.16
N SER A 70 4.54 -12.83 2.61
CA SER A 70 5.45 -11.89 1.97
C SER A 70 6.52 -11.41 2.95
N GLY A 71 6.13 -11.04 4.17
CA GLY A 71 7.06 -10.69 5.26
C GLY A 71 7.98 -11.86 5.63
N LEU A 72 7.42 -13.07 5.77
CA LEU A 72 8.20 -14.28 6.04
C LEU A 72 9.24 -14.56 4.94
N PHE A 73 8.85 -14.44 3.67
CA PHE A 73 9.71 -14.77 2.53
C PHE A 73 10.72 -13.66 2.22
N LEU A 74 10.43 -12.41 2.56
CA LEU A 74 11.37 -11.29 2.39
C LEU A 74 12.21 -10.99 3.64
N GLY A 75 11.90 -11.62 4.77
CA GLY A 75 12.51 -11.30 6.06
C GLY A 75 12.11 -9.91 6.58
N LEU A 76 10.91 -9.45 6.26
CA LEU A 76 10.39 -8.13 6.65
C LEU A 76 9.31 -8.25 7.74
N PRO A 77 9.33 -7.42 8.80
CA PRO A 77 8.41 -7.54 9.94
C PRO A 77 6.93 -7.39 9.57
N ALA A 78 6.61 -6.45 8.67
CA ALA A 78 5.23 -6.11 8.35
C ALA A 78 4.76 -6.67 7.00
N GLY A 79 5.64 -7.23 6.16
CA GLY A 79 5.28 -7.70 4.81
C GLY A 79 4.79 -6.58 3.87
N ALA A 80 4.34 -6.92 2.67
CA ALA A 80 3.91 -5.93 1.66
C ALA A 80 2.39 -5.87 1.51
N CYS A 81 1.87 -4.69 1.14
CA CYS A 81 0.50 -4.54 0.66
C CYS A 81 0.30 -5.28 -0.67
N MET A 82 -0.92 -5.75 -0.92
CA MET A 82 -1.27 -6.42 -2.18
C MET A 82 -1.28 -5.44 -3.34
N THR A 83 -1.87 -4.26 -3.13
CA THR A 83 -1.94 -3.22 -4.15
C THR A 83 -2.13 -1.87 -3.50
N ALA A 84 -1.66 -0.82 -4.19
CA ALA A 84 -1.76 0.55 -3.73
C ALA A 84 -2.01 1.50 -4.90
N ALA A 85 -2.57 2.67 -4.58
CA ALA A 85 -2.71 3.78 -5.50
C ALA A 85 -2.48 5.09 -4.74
N THR A 86 -1.75 6.02 -5.34
CA THR A 86 -1.70 7.37 -4.80
C THR A 86 -3.06 8.03 -4.98
N LEU A 87 -3.51 8.90 -4.06
CA LEU A 87 -4.73 9.68 -4.32
C LEU A 87 -4.52 10.62 -5.50
N ALA A 88 -3.28 10.98 -5.86
CA ALA A 88 -2.98 11.74 -7.07
C ALA A 88 -3.40 10.99 -8.34
N ASP A 89 -3.16 9.67 -8.39
CA ASP A 89 -3.57 8.82 -9.52
C ASP A 89 -5.09 8.64 -9.57
N LEU A 90 -5.75 8.56 -8.42
CA LEU A 90 -7.20 8.35 -8.33
C LEU A 90 -8.00 9.63 -8.61
N VAL A 91 -7.52 10.78 -8.12
CA VAL A 91 -8.13 12.08 -8.37
C VAL A 91 -7.65 12.57 -9.73
N ALA A 92 -8.32 12.13 -10.79
CA ALA A 92 -8.03 12.58 -12.15
C ALA A 92 -7.95 14.11 -12.22
N ARG A 93 -6.79 14.66 -12.60
CA ARG A 93 -6.46 16.10 -12.66
C ARG A 93 -6.15 16.78 -11.33
N ALA A 94 -5.79 16.05 -10.27
CA ALA A 94 -5.20 16.66 -9.09
C ALA A 94 -3.92 17.41 -9.45
N ALA A 95 -3.85 18.70 -9.10
CA ALA A 95 -2.60 19.44 -9.15
C ALA A 95 -1.67 18.94 -8.03
N PRO A 96 -0.35 18.90 -8.25
CA PRO A 96 0.62 18.49 -7.22
C PRO A 96 0.49 19.27 -5.90
N SER A 97 -0.04 20.50 -5.93
CA SER A 97 -0.24 21.34 -4.75
C SER A 97 -1.54 21.08 -3.98
N ARG A 98 -2.34 20.09 -4.39
CA ARG A 98 -3.67 19.82 -3.81
C ARG A 98 -3.64 19.52 -2.31
N TRP A 99 -2.57 18.89 -1.85
CA TRP A 99 -2.34 18.57 -0.44
C TRP A 99 -1.10 19.28 0.11
N ASP A 100 -0.70 20.38 -0.51
CA ASP A 100 0.31 21.27 0.05
C ASP A 100 -0.33 22.16 1.13
N MET A 101 0.39 22.39 2.20
CA MET A 101 0.02 23.24 3.32
C MET A 101 1.08 24.33 3.50
N SER A 102 0.67 25.58 3.67
CA SER A 102 1.58 26.68 4.00
C SER A 102 1.62 26.95 5.50
N PHE A 103 2.81 27.12 6.08
CA PHE A 103 2.97 27.53 7.47
C PHE A 103 2.48 28.96 7.73
N ALA A 104 2.46 29.82 6.70
CA ALA A 104 1.94 31.18 6.82
C ALA A 104 0.43 31.22 7.13
N ASP A 105 -0.30 30.16 6.73
CA ASP A 105 -1.73 30.02 7.00
C ASP A 105 -2.02 29.46 8.41
N GLY A 106 -0.97 29.01 9.12
CA GLY A 106 -1.05 28.44 10.46
C GLY A 106 -2.07 27.29 10.56
N VAL A 107 -2.83 27.27 11.65
CA VAL A 107 -3.86 26.24 11.93
C VAL A 107 -4.88 26.08 10.80
N ARG A 108 -5.20 27.16 10.07
CA ARG A 108 -6.15 27.08 8.95
C ARG A 108 -5.59 26.28 7.77
N GLY A 109 -4.28 26.31 7.57
CA GLY A 109 -3.60 25.50 6.56
C GLY A 109 -3.69 24.01 6.90
N GLU A 110 -3.45 23.65 8.17
CA GLU A 110 -3.54 22.27 8.66
C GLU A 110 -4.97 21.73 8.56
N GLU A 111 -5.97 22.51 9.00
CA GLU A 111 -7.38 22.17 8.89
C GLU A 111 -7.82 21.94 7.44
N ALA A 112 -7.41 22.83 6.53
CA ALA A 112 -7.74 22.73 5.11
C ALA A 112 -7.09 21.50 4.44
N ALA A 113 -5.80 21.26 4.70
CA ALA A 113 -5.09 20.12 4.14
C ALA A 113 -5.66 18.79 4.67
N GLY A 114 -5.89 18.67 5.99
CA GLY A 114 -6.50 17.49 6.60
C GLY A 114 -7.91 17.24 6.07
N GLN A 115 -8.72 18.29 5.92
CA GLN A 115 -10.04 18.20 5.30
C GLN A 115 -9.95 17.71 3.85
N GLN A 116 -9.00 18.21 3.07
CA GLN A 116 -8.85 17.85 1.67
C GLN A 116 -8.41 16.39 1.49
N VAL A 117 -7.48 15.90 2.32
CA VAL A 117 -7.07 14.48 2.34
C VAL A 117 -8.26 13.58 2.64
N VAL A 118 -9.03 13.87 3.71
CA VAL A 118 -10.19 13.05 4.06
C VAL A 118 -11.28 13.10 2.99
N ALA A 119 -11.52 14.27 2.38
CA ALA A 119 -12.49 14.40 1.29
C ALA A 119 -12.10 13.55 0.07
N ASP A 120 -10.84 13.55 -0.32
CA ASP A 120 -10.35 12.75 -1.46
C ASP A 120 -10.30 11.25 -1.14
N LEU A 121 -9.92 10.90 0.09
CA LEU A 121 -10.02 9.53 0.59
C LEU A 121 -11.46 9.03 0.44
N VAL A 122 -12.45 9.74 0.98
CA VAL A 122 -13.86 9.30 0.92
C VAL A 122 -14.38 9.26 -0.51
N ALA A 123 -14.04 10.26 -1.32
CA ALA A 123 -14.57 10.38 -2.68
C ALA A 123 -13.94 9.41 -3.68
N GLN A 124 -12.65 9.10 -3.54
CA GLN A 124 -11.88 8.32 -4.54
C GLN A 124 -11.15 7.13 -3.93
N GLY A 125 -10.53 7.30 -2.75
CA GLY A 125 -9.79 6.24 -2.07
C GLY A 125 -10.68 5.08 -1.61
N GLU A 126 -11.77 5.36 -0.88
CA GLU A 126 -12.67 4.32 -0.37
C GLU A 126 -13.34 3.51 -1.49
N PRO A 127 -13.84 4.12 -2.60
CA PRO A 127 -14.32 3.35 -3.75
C PRO A 127 -13.25 2.43 -4.36
N PHE A 128 -12.01 2.91 -4.46
CA PHE A 128 -10.89 2.07 -4.91
C PHE A 128 -10.68 0.87 -3.98
N LEU A 129 -10.57 1.12 -2.67
CA LEU A 129 -10.38 0.07 -1.66
C LEU A 129 -11.53 -0.95 -1.65
N ALA A 130 -12.77 -0.46 -1.69
CA ALA A 130 -13.99 -1.27 -1.67
C ALA A 130 -14.19 -2.11 -2.94
N SER A 131 -13.51 -1.78 -4.05
CA SER A 131 -13.55 -2.57 -5.28
C SER A 131 -12.82 -3.93 -5.16
N MET A 132 -12.12 -4.18 -4.05
CA MET A 132 -11.33 -5.40 -3.82
C MET A 132 -11.70 -6.08 -2.49
N PRO A 133 -12.95 -6.58 -2.35
CA PRO A 133 -13.44 -7.16 -1.10
C PRO A 133 -12.94 -8.59 -0.84
N THR A 134 -12.28 -9.26 -1.79
CA THR A 134 -11.77 -10.63 -1.66
C THR A 134 -10.36 -10.78 -2.24
N LEU A 135 -9.67 -11.87 -1.88
CA LEU A 135 -8.40 -12.24 -2.50
C LEU A 135 -8.51 -12.40 -4.02
N ALA A 136 -9.62 -12.96 -4.51
CA ALA A 136 -9.85 -13.15 -5.95
C ALA A 136 -9.94 -11.80 -6.69
N ASP A 137 -10.60 -10.80 -6.12
CA ASP A 137 -10.70 -9.46 -6.71
C ASP A 137 -9.32 -8.78 -6.76
N MET A 138 -8.51 -8.95 -5.70
CA MET A 138 -7.13 -8.45 -5.67
C MET A 138 -6.27 -9.12 -6.75
N ILE A 139 -6.35 -10.45 -6.88
CA ILE A 139 -5.67 -11.19 -7.96
C ILE A 139 -6.08 -10.67 -9.33
N ALA A 140 -7.39 -10.52 -9.59
CA ALA A 140 -7.89 -10.02 -10.87
C ALA A 140 -7.38 -8.60 -11.18
N ARG A 141 -7.36 -7.72 -10.17
CA ARG A 141 -6.90 -6.34 -10.31
C ARG A 141 -5.40 -6.23 -10.59
N ILE A 142 -4.59 -6.99 -9.87
CA ILE A 142 -3.13 -6.91 -9.98
C ILE A 142 -2.65 -7.65 -11.23
N SER A 143 -3.22 -8.82 -11.54
CA SER A 143 -2.82 -9.63 -12.72
C SER A 143 -3.03 -8.92 -14.06
N THR A 144 -3.92 -7.95 -14.11
CA THR A 144 -4.19 -7.13 -15.31
C THR A 144 -3.40 -5.81 -15.34
N ASP A 145 -2.65 -5.47 -14.29
CA ASP A 145 -1.83 -4.27 -14.28
C ASP A 145 -0.53 -4.49 -15.06
N SER A 146 -0.33 -3.68 -16.10
CA SER A 146 0.87 -3.73 -16.95
C SER A 146 2.10 -3.10 -16.29
N ARG A 147 1.93 -2.38 -15.19
CA ARG A 147 3.00 -1.67 -14.47
C ARG A 147 3.50 -2.41 -13.23
N ARG A 148 3.11 -3.68 -13.04
CA ARG A 148 3.54 -4.52 -11.92
C ARG A 148 5.05 -4.54 -11.73
N SER A 149 5.48 -4.30 -10.50
CA SER A 149 6.83 -4.49 -9.99
C SER A 149 7.13 -5.98 -9.73
N GLN A 150 8.39 -6.28 -9.39
CA GLN A 150 8.77 -7.61 -8.88
C GLN A 150 8.05 -7.97 -7.57
N VAL A 151 7.81 -6.98 -6.71
CA VAL A 151 7.11 -7.22 -5.44
C VAL A 151 5.66 -7.59 -5.69
N ASP A 152 5.02 -6.94 -6.66
CA ASP A 152 3.64 -7.27 -7.07
C ASP A 152 3.55 -8.71 -7.61
N ASP A 153 4.52 -9.13 -8.42
CA ASP A 153 4.57 -10.50 -8.93
C ASP A 153 4.81 -11.53 -7.82
N GLY A 154 5.67 -11.22 -6.83
CA GLY A 154 5.87 -12.07 -5.65
C GLY A 154 4.60 -12.21 -4.81
N ASN A 155 3.90 -11.10 -4.55
CA ASN A 155 2.62 -11.12 -3.83
C ASN A 155 1.54 -11.87 -4.62
N LEU A 156 1.49 -11.72 -5.95
CA LEU A 156 0.61 -12.49 -6.82
C LEU A 156 0.91 -14.00 -6.73
N ALA A 157 2.18 -14.40 -6.75
CA ALA A 157 2.54 -15.81 -6.63
C ALA A 157 2.01 -16.42 -5.31
N ILE A 158 2.15 -15.70 -4.20
CA ILE A 158 1.60 -16.10 -2.90
C ILE A 158 0.07 -16.19 -2.96
N ALA A 159 -0.58 -15.15 -3.49
CA ALA A 159 -2.02 -15.08 -3.59
C ALA A 159 -2.60 -16.25 -4.42
N TYR A 160 -1.96 -16.56 -5.56
CA TYR A 160 -2.32 -17.69 -6.40
C TYR A 160 -2.21 -19.02 -5.66
N MET A 161 -1.10 -19.27 -4.95
CA MET A 161 -0.94 -20.48 -4.13
C MET A 161 -2.01 -20.59 -3.04
N LEU A 162 -2.33 -19.50 -2.35
CA LEU A 162 -3.40 -19.49 -1.33
C LEU A 162 -4.78 -19.78 -1.93
N SER A 163 -5.00 -19.38 -3.18
CA SER A 163 -6.25 -19.69 -3.92
C SER A 163 -6.26 -21.06 -4.61
N GLY A 164 -5.14 -21.81 -4.57
CA GLY A 164 -5.01 -23.12 -5.23
C GLY A 164 -4.76 -23.07 -6.74
N ASP A 165 -4.24 -21.95 -7.26
CA ASP A 165 -3.89 -21.76 -8.67
C ASP A 165 -2.37 -21.88 -8.88
N ASP A 166 -1.88 -23.12 -8.95
CA ASP A 166 -0.45 -23.42 -9.10
C ASP A 166 0.14 -22.85 -10.41
N ASP A 167 -0.64 -22.84 -11.48
CA ASP A 167 -0.20 -22.34 -12.78
C ASP A 167 -0.06 -20.82 -12.77
N GLY A 168 -1.02 -20.11 -12.18
CA GLY A 168 -0.94 -18.67 -11.94
C GLY A 168 0.27 -18.31 -11.09
N ALA A 169 0.55 -19.08 -10.04
CA ALA A 169 1.71 -18.87 -9.17
C ALA A 169 3.03 -19.01 -9.94
N ARG A 170 3.17 -20.06 -10.77
CA ARG A 170 4.35 -20.27 -11.61
C ARG A 170 4.58 -19.16 -12.62
N GLN A 171 3.51 -18.67 -13.25
CA GLN A 171 3.60 -17.55 -14.20
C GLN A 171 4.06 -16.26 -13.50
N ALA A 172 3.51 -15.97 -12.32
CA ALA A 172 3.91 -14.81 -11.53
C ALA A 172 5.38 -14.89 -11.09
N LEU A 173 5.85 -16.06 -10.62
CA LEU A 173 7.26 -16.26 -10.29
C LEU A 173 8.18 -16.08 -11.51
N GLY A 174 7.79 -16.60 -12.67
CA GLY A 174 8.56 -16.41 -13.91
C GLY A 174 8.66 -14.94 -14.32
N ALA A 175 7.58 -14.16 -14.15
CA ALA A 175 7.59 -12.73 -14.38
C ALA A 175 8.49 -11.98 -13.39
N MET A 176 8.44 -12.38 -12.11
CA MET A 176 9.30 -11.85 -11.06
C MET A 176 10.78 -12.09 -11.37
N GLU A 177 11.15 -13.33 -11.75
CA GLU A 177 12.50 -13.73 -12.16
C GLU A 177 12.99 -12.94 -13.37
N ALA A 178 12.16 -12.80 -14.42
CA ALA A 178 12.51 -12.04 -15.60
C ALA A 178 12.80 -10.57 -15.28
N LYS A 179 11.95 -9.93 -14.46
CA LYS A 179 12.14 -8.54 -14.05
C LYS A 179 13.37 -8.36 -13.15
N ALA A 180 13.70 -9.34 -12.31
CA ALA A 180 14.88 -9.28 -11.43
C ALA A 180 16.19 -9.16 -12.21
N VAL A 181 16.23 -9.70 -13.44
CA VAL A 181 17.37 -9.56 -14.36
C VAL A 181 17.42 -8.16 -14.98
N GLU A 182 16.27 -7.61 -15.37
CA GLU A 182 16.19 -6.34 -16.10
C GLU A 182 16.31 -5.10 -15.21
N ARG A 183 15.66 -5.10 -14.04
CA ARG A 183 15.51 -3.94 -13.14
C ARG A 183 15.36 -4.37 -11.68
N PRO A 184 16.41 -4.88 -11.01
CA PRO A 184 16.30 -5.41 -9.65
C PRO A 184 15.81 -4.32 -8.68
N LEU A 185 14.57 -4.45 -8.20
CA LEU A 185 14.02 -3.61 -7.13
C LEU A 185 14.35 -4.21 -5.77
N LEU A 186 14.36 -5.53 -5.70
CA LEU A 186 14.88 -6.27 -4.55
C LEU A 186 16.40 -6.43 -4.72
N ALA A 187 17.14 -6.27 -3.61
CA ALA A 187 18.53 -6.68 -3.61
C ALA A 187 18.59 -8.19 -3.94
N ARG A 188 19.61 -8.63 -4.68
CA ARG A 188 19.72 -10.03 -5.12
C ARG A 188 19.55 -11.04 -3.98
N GLY A 189 20.08 -10.72 -2.79
CA GLY A 189 19.92 -11.55 -1.60
C GLY A 189 18.46 -11.64 -1.10
N GLN A 190 17.65 -10.58 -1.19
CA GLN A 190 16.24 -10.61 -0.80
C GLN A 190 15.39 -11.44 -1.77
N PHE A 191 15.74 -11.38 -3.06
CA PHE A 191 15.12 -12.20 -4.10
C PHE A 191 15.36 -13.70 -3.86
N ASP A 192 16.60 -14.10 -3.57
CA ASP A 192 16.94 -15.49 -3.30
C ASP A 192 16.27 -16.02 -2.01
N VAL A 193 16.19 -15.16 -0.98
CA VAL A 193 15.48 -15.49 0.27
C VAL A 193 13.99 -15.68 0.01
N PHE A 194 13.39 -14.84 -0.84
CA PHE A 194 11.98 -14.97 -1.25
C PHE A 194 11.72 -16.31 -1.93
N LEU A 195 12.47 -16.63 -2.99
CA LEU A 195 12.24 -17.85 -3.76
C LEU A 195 12.41 -19.11 -2.92
N ARG A 196 13.43 -19.15 -2.05
CA ARG A 196 13.65 -20.27 -1.14
C ARG A 196 12.50 -20.40 -0.14
N GLY A 197 12.15 -19.31 0.56
CA GLY A 197 11.06 -19.31 1.54
C GLY A 197 9.73 -19.75 0.93
N PHE A 198 9.42 -19.25 -0.27
CA PHE A 198 8.23 -19.62 -1.02
C PHE A 198 8.19 -21.12 -1.35
N ARG A 199 9.27 -21.66 -1.94
CA ARG A 199 9.35 -23.08 -2.34
C ARG A 199 9.27 -24.02 -1.14
N ASP A 200 10.00 -23.69 -0.07
CA ASP A 200 10.02 -24.48 1.16
C ASP A 200 8.63 -24.52 1.82
N TYR A 201 7.93 -23.37 1.87
CA TYR A 201 6.61 -23.28 2.51
C TYR A 201 5.52 -24.05 1.74
N PHE A 202 5.52 -23.95 0.41
CA PHE A 202 4.51 -24.58 -0.43
C PHE A 202 4.90 -25.99 -0.92
N ASN A 203 6.04 -26.53 -0.48
CA ASN A 203 6.58 -27.83 -0.91
C ASN A 203 6.74 -27.95 -2.44
N LEU A 204 7.18 -26.85 -3.09
CA LEU A 204 7.42 -26.81 -4.53
C LEU A 204 8.88 -27.15 -4.81
N GLY A 205 9.14 -28.43 -5.05
CA GLY A 205 10.45 -29.01 -5.41
C GLY A 205 10.56 -29.33 -6.89
#